data_AF-A0A382W305-F1
#
_entry.id   AF-A0A382W305-F1
#
_cell.length_a   1.000
_cell.length_b   1.000
_cell.length_c   1.000
_cell.angle_alpha   90.00
_cell.angle_beta   90.00
_cell.angle_gamma   90.00
#
_symmetry.space_group_name_H-M   'P 1'
#
loop_
_entity.id
_entity.type
_entity.pdbx_description
1 polymer ?
#
loop_
_entity_poly.entity_id
_entity_poly.type
_entity_poly.pdbx_seq_one_letter_code
_entity_poly.pdbx_strand_id
1 'polypeptide(L)'
;LPAISSFYTKQLQKCLDNPDDWRTIEGFENGLDGLNFLKQDAYFHYPYGLYSAGHAHLKIEQSNKEEAMVQQRDQSNTMILGDSGGFQIATGVLKMDWANAKDPNDPARL
;
A
#
# COMPACT_ATOMS: atom_id res chain seq x y z
N LEU A 1 -8.89 7.37 5.14
CA LEU A 1 -8.64 6.29 4.16
C LEU A 1 -7.78 5.23 4.85
N PRO A 2 -8.12 3.93 4.76
CA PRO A 2 -7.26 2.85 5.23
C PRO A 2 -5.88 2.94 4.60
N ALA A 3 -4.84 3.03 5.42
CA ALA A 3 -3.47 3.00 4.94
C ALA A 3 -3.08 1.56 4.57
N ILE A 4 -2.71 1.36 3.31
CA ILE A 4 -2.24 0.08 2.80
C ILE A 4 -0.74 -0.01 3.10
N SER A 5 -0.37 -0.94 3.96
CA SER A 5 1.03 -1.27 4.21
C SER A 5 1.56 -2.20 3.12
N SER A 6 2.80 -1.99 2.69
CA SER A 6 3.49 -2.90 1.77
C SER A 6 3.68 -4.30 2.37
N PHE A 7 3.78 -4.40 3.70
CA PHE A 7 3.79 -5.70 4.36
C PHE A 7 2.48 -6.46 4.12
N TYR A 8 1.34 -5.76 4.21
CA TYR A 8 0.03 -6.36 4.04
C TYR A 8 -0.17 -6.90 2.63
N THR A 9 0.12 -6.07 1.61
CA THR A 9 -0.03 -6.47 0.19
C THR A 9 0.88 -7.64 -0.17
N LYS A 10 2.14 -7.61 0.27
CA LYS A 10 3.11 -8.68 0.01
C LYS A 10 2.76 -9.98 0.72
N GLN A 11 2.32 -9.89 1.97
CA GLN A 11 1.93 -11.07 2.73
C GLN A 11 0.69 -11.71 2.10
N LEU A 12 -0.31 -10.90 1.77
CA LEU A 12 -1.50 -11.38 1.08
C LEU A 12 -1.14 -12.05 -0.23
N GLN A 13 -0.25 -11.46 -1.04
CA GLN A 13 0.22 -12.08 -2.28
C GLN A 13 0.91 -13.42 -2.03
N LYS A 14 1.79 -13.52 -1.02
CA LYS A 14 2.45 -14.80 -0.67
C LYS A 14 1.45 -15.87 -0.26
N CYS A 15 0.39 -15.48 0.46
CA CYS A 15 -0.70 -16.38 0.83
C CYS A 15 -1.45 -16.87 -0.41
N LEU A 16 -1.71 -16.00 -1.38
CA LEU A 16 -2.40 -16.34 -2.62
C LEU A 16 -1.55 -17.21 -3.54
N ASP A 17 -0.23 -16.98 -3.57
CA ASP A 17 0.70 -17.76 -4.39
C ASP A 17 0.93 -19.18 -3.84
N ASN A 18 0.87 -19.37 -2.51
CA ASN A 18 1.13 -20.66 -1.85
C ASN A 18 0.08 -20.95 -0.76
N PRO A 19 -1.21 -21.14 -1.09
CA PRO A 19 -2.29 -21.22 -0.11
C PRO A 19 -2.12 -22.36 0.91
N ASP A 20 -1.50 -23.48 0.52
CA ASP A 20 -1.27 -24.64 1.39
C ASP A 20 -0.30 -24.35 2.55
N ASP A 21 0.57 -23.34 2.41
CA ASP A 21 1.53 -22.94 3.44
C ASP A 21 0.87 -22.10 4.55
N TRP A 22 -0.38 -21.66 4.36
CA TRP A 22 -1.05 -20.72 5.24
C TRP A 22 -2.31 -21.30 5.86
N ARG A 23 -2.47 -21.06 7.15
CA ARG A 23 -3.69 -21.45 7.86
C ARG A 23 -4.84 -20.53 7.50
N THR A 24 -5.89 -21.10 6.92
CA THR A 24 -7.19 -20.43 6.76
C THR A 24 -8.12 -20.84 7.91
N ILE A 25 -8.88 -19.89 8.46
CA ILE A 25 -9.83 -20.16 9.55
C ILE A 25 -11.09 -20.79 8.96
N GLU A 26 -11.63 -21.79 9.65
CA GLU A 26 -12.90 -22.41 9.26
C GLU A 26 -14.04 -21.37 9.28
N GLY A 27 -14.82 -21.30 8.20
CA GLY A 27 -15.85 -20.26 8.00
C GLY A 27 -15.41 -19.06 7.14
N PHE A 28 -14.15 -19.00 6.70
CA PHE A 28 -13.69 -18.05 5.69
C PHE A 28 -14.00 -18.59 4.29
N GLU A 29 -15.20 -18.30 3.78
CA GLU A 29 -15.73 -18.79 2.49
C GLU A 29 -14.86 -18.40 1.28
N ASN A 30 -14.27 -17.21 1.30
CA ASN A 30 -13.38 -16.67 0.28
C ASN A 30 -11.89 -16.85 0.64
N GLY A 31 -11.59 -17.71 1.62
CA GLY A 31 -10.24 -17.96 2.12
C GLY A 31 -9.51 -16.69 2.54
N LEU A 32 -8.19 -16.63 2.31
CA LEU A 32 -7.39 -15.44 2.53
C LEU A 32 -7.58 -14.37 1.44
N ASP A 33 -8.10 -14.73 0.26
CA ASP A 33 -8.38 -13.78 -0.82
C ASP A 33 -9.47 -12.77 -0.44
N GLY A 34 -10.46 -13.20 0.34
CA GLY A 34 -11.49 -12.32 0.89
C GLY A 34 -10.96 -11.21 1.82
N LEU A 35 -9.68 -11.25 2.23
CA LEU A 35 -9.03 -10.16 2.95
C LEU A 35 -8.62 -9.00 2.03
N ASN A 36 -8.65 -9.19 0.71
CA ASN A 36 -8.43 -8.10 -0.23
C ASN A 36 -9.62 -7.12 -0.24
N PHE A 37 -9.62 -6.17 0.69
CA PHE A 37 -10.75 -5.25 0.90
C PHE A 37 -11.09 -4.36 -0.30
N LEU A 38 -10.21 -4.27 -1.31
CA LEU A 38 -10.48 -3.50 -2.53
C LEU A 38 -11.42 -4.25 -3.49
N LYS A 39 -11.58 -5.57 -3.33
CA LYS A 39 -12.52 -6.36 -4.12
C LYS A 39 -13.95 -6.25 -3.57
N GLN A 40 -14.94 -6.37 -4.45
CA GLN A 40 -16.36 -6.30 -4.05
C GLN A 40 -16.83 -7.54 -3.28
N ASP A 41 -16.21 -8.70 -3.51
CA ASP A 41 -16.47 -9.97 -2.83
C ASP A 41 -15.59 -10.20 -1.59
N ALA A 42 -14.87 -9.16 -1.14
CA ALA A 42 -14.12 -9.21 0.10
C ALA A 42 -15.05 -9.34 1.33
N TYR A 43 -14.56 -9.93 2.42
CA TYR A 43 -15.30 -9.96 3.69
C TYR A 43 -15.62 -8.57 4.21
N PHE A 44 -14.76 -7.60 3.87
CA PHE A 44 -14.96 -6.20 4.14
C PHE A 44 -14.58 -5.43 2.89
N HIS A 45 -15.57 -4.93 2.15
CA HIS A 45 -15.32 -4.10 0.98
C HIS A 45 -15.15 -2.63 1.38
N TYR A 46 -14.04 -2.02 0.93
CA TYR A 46 -13.81 -0.60 1.07
C TYR A 46 -13.08 -0.07 -0.18
N PRO A 47 -13.73 0.74 -1.03
CA PRO A 47 -13.23 1.08 -2.36
C PRO A 47 -12.07 2.10 -2.35
N TYR A 48 -11.70 2.61 -1.18
CA TYR A 48 -10.70 3.67 -1.05
C TYR A 48 -9.49 3.23 -0.24
N GLY A 49 -8.28 3.50 -0.71
CA GLY A 49 -7.05 3.21 0.04
C GLY A 49 -6.05 4.36 0.00
N LEU A 50 -5.25 4.51 1.06
CA LEU A 50 -4.08 5.38 1.07
C LEU A 50 -2.84 4.52 0.85
N TYR A 51 -2.09 4.77 -0.21
CA TYR A 51 -0.87 4.04 -0.55
C TYR A 51 0.32 5.00 -0.51
N SER A 52 1.35 4.69 0.29
CA SER A 52 2.51 5.57 0.42
C SER A 52 3.57 5.27 -0.65
N ALA A 53 3.93 6.27 -1.45
CA ALA A 53 4.92 6.17 -2.51
C ALA A 53 6.35 5.89 -1.99
N GLY A 54 6.60 6.06 -0.69
CA GLY A 54 7.86 5.63 -0.06
C GLY A 54 8.10 4.12 -0.14
N HIS A 55 7.04 3.34 -0.40
CA HIS A 55 7.11 1.88 -0.54
C HIS A 55 7.03 1.41 -2.00
N ALA A 56 6.88 2.32 -2.96
CA ALA A 56 6.76 1.96 -4.37
C ALA A 56 8.09 1.38 -4.88
N HIS A 57 8.05 0.16 -5.43
CA HIS A 57 9.19 -0.40 -6.11
C HIS A 57 9.46 0.36 -7.42
N LEU A 58 10.69 0.85 -7.62
CA LEU A 58 11.13 1.46 -8.88
C LEU A 58 11.07 0.48 -10.07
N LYS A 59 11.05 -0.82 -9.80
CA LYS A 59 10.84 -1.89 -10.79
C LYS A 59 9.34 -2.24 -10.86
N ILE A 60 8.68 -1.77 -11.91
CA ILE A 60 7.23 -1.95 -12.15
C ILE A 60 6.85 -3.45 -12.19
N GLU A 61 7.64 -4.28 -12.87
CA GLU A 61 7.40 -5.72 -12.97
C GLU A 61 7.35 -6.41 -11.59
N GLN A 62 8.22 -5.99 -10.67
CA GLN A 62 8.26 -6.55 -9.33
C GLN A 62 7.05 -6.06 -8.51
N SER A 63 6.68 -4.78 -8.65
CA SER A 63 5.50 -4.20 -8.00
C SER A 63 4.21 -4.89 -8.44
N ASN A 64 4.06 -5.16 -9.74
CA ASN A 64 2.89 -5.85 -10.29
C ASN A 64 2.71 -7.25 -9.72
N LYS A 65 3.81 -7.94 -9.41
CA LYS A 65 3.78 -9.27 -8.81
C LYS A 65 3.55 -9.20 -7.30
N GLU A 66 4.30 -8.39 -6.58
CA GLU A 66 4.30 -8.35 -5.10
C GLU A 66 3.12 -7.58 -4.51
N GLU A 67 2.49 -6.69 -5.27
CA GLU A 67 1.43 -5.80 -4.81
C GLU A 67 0.19 -5.84 -5.73
N ALA A 68 -0.17 -7.04 -6.21
CA ALA A 68 -1.26 -7.22 -7.16
C ALA A 68 -2.60 -6.67 -6.63
N MET A 69 -2.83 -6.72 -5.31
CA MET A 69 -3.97 -6.08 -4.66
C MET A 69 -4.14 -4.60 -5.06
N VAL A 70 -3.05 -3.84 -5.22
CA VAL A 70 -3.08 -2.42 -5.56
C VAL A 70 -2.97 -2.22 -7.08
N GLN A 71 -2.09 -2.97 -7.74
CA GLN A 71 -1.79 -2.80 -9.17
C GLN A 71 -2.89 -3.36 -10.08
N GLN A 72 -3.45 -4.51 -9.72
CA GLN A 72 -4.46 -5.25 -10.51
C GLN A 72 -5.89 -5.04 -9.98
N ARG A 73 -6.10 -4.03 -9.14
CA ARG A 73 -7.43 -3.68 -8.63
C ARG A 73 -8.34 -3.20 -9.75
N ASP A 74 -9.65 -3.29 -9.52
CA ASP A 74 -10.64 -2.67 -10.37
C ASP A 74 -10.60 -1.14 -10.23
N GLN A 75 -9.92 -0.48 -11.17
CA GLN A 75 -9.75 0.97 -11.18
C GLN A 75 -11.06 1.73 -11.45
N SER A 76 -12.09 1.07 -11.97
CA SER A 76 -13.39 1.70 -12.21
C SER A 76 -14.20 1.86 -10.92
N ASN A 77 -13.99 0.94 -9.97
CA ASN A 77 -14.72 0.87 -8.72
C ASN A 77 -13.87 1.20 -7.48
N THR A 78 -12.56 1.44 -7.64
CA THR A 78 -11.65 1.72 -6.52
C THR A 78 -10.73 2.91 -6.78
N MET A 79 -10.47 3.70 -5.74
CA MET A 79 -9.58 4.85 -5.79
C MET A 79 -8.48 4.72 -4.73
N ILE A 80 -7.23 4.90 -5.16
CA ILE A 80 -6.06 4.88 -4.29
C ILE A 80 -5.46 6.29 -4.27
N LEU A 81 -5.37 6.87 -3.08
CA LEU A 81 -4.68 8.12 -2.85
C LEU A 81 -3.20 7.83 -2.57
N GLY A 82 -2.32 8.33 -3.42
CA GLY A 82 -0.88 8.25 -3.23
C GLY A 82 -0.38 9.35 -2.29
N ASP A 83 0.27 8.99 -1.18
CA ASP A 83 1.01 9.95 -0.35
C ASP A 83 2.52 9.87 -0.65
N SER A 84 3.11 10.99 -1.08
CA SER A 84 4.53 11.10 -1.44
C SER A 84 5.43 11.58 -0.31
N GLY A 85 4.89 11.87 0.89
CA GLY A 85 5.65 12.46 1.99
C GLY A 85 6.91 11.67 2.37
N GLY A 86 6.79 10.34 2.48
CA GLY A 86 7.94 9.46 2.78
C GLY A 86 8.98 9.41 1.67
N PHE A 87 8.55 9.48 0.40
CA PHE A 87 9.46 9.48 -0.76
C PHE A 87 10.27 10.77 -0.84
N GLN A 88 9.65 11.92 -0.55
CA GLN A 88 10.33 13.22 -0.56
C GLN A 88 11.38 13.34 0.56
N ILE A 89 11.12 12.77 1.74
CA ILE A 89 12.09 12.69 2.84
C ILE A 89 13.24 11.72 2.48
N ALA A 90 12.91 10.53 1.97
CA ALA A 90 13.91 9.50 1.66
C ALA A 90 14.83 9.85 0.47
N THR A 91 14.31 10.58 -0.52
CA THR A 91 15.10 11.06 -1.68
C THR A 91 15.89 12.34 -1.37
N GLY A 92 15.74 12.92 -0.18
CA GLY A 92 16.41 14.17 0.21
C GLY A 92 15.94 15.39 -0.57
N VAL A 93 14.82 15.28 -1.29
CA VAL A 93 14.17 16.40 -1.98
C VAL A 93 13.58 17.36 -0.94
N LEU A 94 12.99 16.83 0.12
CA LEU A 94 12.63 17.62 1.29
C LEU A 94 13.84 17.75 2.21
N LYS A 95 14.61 18.83 2.04
CA LYS A 95 15.67 19.21 2.98
C LYS A 95 15.02 19.95 4.15
N MET A 96 15.10 19.36 5.34
CA MET A 96 14.66 19.98 6.58
C MET A 96 15.84 20.05 7.54
N ASP A 97 16.05 21.22 8.12
CA ASP A 97 16.87 21.31 9.32
C ASP A 97 16.04 20.84 10.51
N TRP A 98 16.44 19.74 11.14
CA TRP A 98 15.70 19.15 12.27
C TRP A 98 15.54 20.10 13.45
N ALA A 99 16.42 21.10 13.59
CA ALA A 99 16.30 22.15 14.61
C ALA A 99 15.17 23.15 14.29
N ASN A 100 14.85 23.35 13.02
CA ASN A 100 13.92 24.38 12.52
C ASN A 100 12.70 23.81 11.77
N ALA A 101 12.47 22.50 11.85
CA ALA A 101 11.44 21.79 11.08
C ALA A 101 9.99 22.31 11.26
N LYS A 102 9.72 23.09 12.31
CA LYS A 102 8.41 23.73 12.56
C LYS A 102 8.31 25.17 12.04
N ASP A 103 9.42 25.80 11.66
CA ASP A 103 9.44 27.16 11.15
C ASP A 103 8.96 27.16 9.68
N PRO A 104 7.88 27.91 9.35
CA PRO A 104 7.43 28.07 7.97
C PRO A 104 8.48 28.68 7.04
N ASN A 105 9.47 29.41 7.57
CA ASN A 105 10.48 30.15 6.83
C ASN A 105 11.86 29.47 6.80
N ASP A 106 11.94 28.16 7.08
CA ASP A 106 13.21 27.42 7.07
C ASP A 106 13.95 27.59 5.72
N PRO A 107 15.16 28.22 5.70
CA PRO A 107 15.92 28.43 4.48
C PRO A 107 16.38 27.13 3.81
N ALA A 108 16.37 25.99 4.53
CA ALA A 108 16.68 24.68 3.95
C ALA A 108 15.55 24.11 3.07
N ARG A 109 14.33 24.67 3.13
CA ARG A 109 13.19 24.27 2.28
C ARG A 109 13.27 24.76 0.83
N LEU A 110 14.21 25.66 0.50
CA LEU A 110 14.41 26.23 -0.84
C LEU A 110 15.25 25.34 -1.78
#